data_AF-A0A2H9L3L7-F1
#
_entry.id   AF-A0A2H9L3L7-F1
#
_cell.length_a   1.000
_cell.length_b   1.000
_cell.length_c   1.000
_cell.angle_alpha   90.00
_cell.angle_beta   90.00
_cell.angle_gamma   90.00
#
_symmetry.space_group_name_H-M   'P 1'
#
loop_
_entity.id
_entity.type
_entity.pdbx_description
1 polymer ?
#
loop_
_entity_poly.entity_id
_entity_poly.type
_entity_poly.pdbx_seq_one_letter_code
_entity_poly.pdbx_strand_id
1 'polypeptide(L)'
;SDILFRDNSEDGKLNRQMSIMFCIINFAWLIGPLIAGFFLVEYGLRSVFLSAAGFYAMALILFLILKISPLQKERDGLDKHILLNLIYFVKDKTLQLPYLISMGLQVWWGFVYIYLPLFIIKAGLSNGTVSVFIAVLVIPLIIFEYFVGKASEKLGFRKFFKYGFFLLSLISLALFFINNIYFQ
;
A
#
# COMPACT_ATOMS: atom_id res chain seq x y z
N SER A 1 -8.13 6.32 9.29
CA SER A 1 -6.92 6.62 10.08
C SER A 1 -6.32 7.96 9.66
N ASP A 2 -6.07 8.21 8.37
CA ASP A 2 -5.42 9.45 7.88
C ASP A 2 -6.11 10.76 8.29
N ILE A 3 -7.45 10.79 8.31
CA ILE A 3 -8.22 11.98 8.69
C ILE A 3 -8.03 12.30 10.18
N LEU A 4 -8.17 11.29 11.05
CA LEU A 4 -7.97 11.40 12.49
C LEU A 4 -6.53 11.80 12.86
N PHE A 5 -5.56 11.35 12.08
CA PHE A 5 -4.15 11.69 12.29
C PHE A 5 -3.84 13.11 11.81
N ARG A 6 -4.32 13.51 10.62
CA ARG A 6 -4.20 14.89 10.11
C ARG A 6 -4.80 15.92 11.05
N ASP A 7 -5.95 15.61 11.65
CA ASP A 7 -6.63 16.55 12.54
C ASP A 7 -5.86 16.75 13.86
N ASN A 8 -5.04 15.78 14.29
CA ASN A 8 -4.24 15.81 15.53
C ASN A 8 -2.79 16.31 15.36
N SER A 9 -2.33 16.56 14.13
CA SER A 9 -0.95 16.96 13.85
C SER A 9 -0.83 18.48 13.64
N GLU A 10 0.12 19.14 14.32
CA GLU A 10 0.51 20.52 13.98
C GLU A 10 0.98 20.60 12.51
N ASP A 11 0.48 21.57 11.74
CA ASP A 11 0.65 21.72 10.29
C ASP A 11 2.13 21.69 9.82
N GLY A 12 3.10 21.99 10.69
CA GLY A 12 4.54 21.92 10.40
C GLY A 12 5.21 20.55 10.59
N LYS A 13 4.59 19.61 11.31
CA LYS A 13 5.14 18.25 11.59
C LYS A 13 4.40 17.14 10.85
N LEU A 14 3.31 17.47 10.16
CA LEU A 14 2.41 16.53 9.50
C LEU A 14 3.14 15.60 8.52
N ASN A 15 3.98 16.14 7.63
CA ASN A 15 4.72 15.34 6.65
C ASN A 15 5.63 14.30 7.33
N ARG A 16 6.37 14.70 8.39
CA ARG A 16 7.24 13.78 9.14
C ARG A 16 6.44 12.68 9.83
N GLN A 17 5.32 13.03 10.45
CA GLN A 17 4.49 12.06 11.15
C GLN A 17 3.80 11.08 10.16
N MET A 18 3.34 11.58 9.00
CA MET A 18 2.85 10.71 7.92
C MET A 18 3.93 9.77 7.41
N SER A 19 5.16 10.24 7.16
CA SER A 19 6.26 9.37 6.73
C SER A 19 6.57 8.26 7.74
N ILE A 20 6.51 8.54 9.04
CA ILE A 20 6.67 7.52 10.09
C ILE A 20 5.52 6.51 10.04
N MET A 21 4.28 6.98 9.88
CA MET A 21 3.11 6.11 9.76
C MET A 21 3.21 5.18 8.55
N PHE A 22 3.59 5.70 7.38
CA PHE A 22 3.79 4.90 6.17
C PHE A 22 4.92 3.88 6.35
N CYS A 23 6.02 4.26 6.99
CA CYS A 23 7.10 3.33 7.33
C CYS A 23 6.57 2.16 8.18
N ILE A 24 5.81 2.44 9.24
CA ILE A 24 5.21 1.42 10.11
C ILE A 24 4.27 0.51 9.30
N ILE A 25 3.43 1.09 8.43
CA ILE A 25 2.51 0.33 7.59
C ILE A 25 3.29 -0.63 6.67
N ASN A 26 4.33 -0.14 5.99
CA ASN A 26 5.14 -1.00 5.12
C ASN A 26 5.88 -2.09 5.88
N PHE A 27 6.38 -1.80 7.09
CA PHE A 27 6.94 -2.83 7.97
C PHE A 27 5.89 -3.88 8.36
N ALA A 28 4.65 -3.48 8.63
CA ALA A 28 3.57 -4.42 8.88
C ALA A 28 3.26 -5.29 7.64
N TRP A 29 3.30 -4.71 6.43
CA TRP A 29 3.17 -5.43 5.17
C TRP A 29 4.32 -6.41 4.91
N LEU A 30 5.52 -6.14 5.43
CA LEU A 30 6.67 -7.05 5.37
C LEU A 30 6.54 -8.21 6.37
N ILE A 31 6.23 -7.90 7.63
CA ILE A 31 6.26 -8.87 8.73
C ILE A 31 4.98 -9.71 8.79
N GLY A 32 3.82 -9.13 8.46
CA GLY A 32 2.51 -9.78 8.54
C GLY A 32 2.43 -11.10 7.76
N PRO A 33 2.79 -11.11 6.46
CA PRO A 33 2.80 -12.33 5.66
C PRO A 33 3.75 -13.42 6.19
N LEU A 34 4.88 -13.03 6.77
CA LEU A 34 5.84 -13.97 7.37
C LEU A 34 5.27 -14.65 8.61
N ILE A 35 4.66 -13.86 9.51
CA ILE A 35 3.97 -14.40 10.70
C ILE A 35 2.82 -15.31 10.26
N ALA A 36 1.97 -14.83 9.35
CA ALA A 36 0.85 -15.62 8.85
C ALA A 36 1.30 -16.92 8.16
N GLY A 37 2.39 -16.87 7.40
CA GLY A 37 3.00 -18.03 6.75
C GLY A 37 3.54 -19.04 7.75
N PHE A 38 4.21 -18.58 8.80
CA PHE A 38 4.68 -19.44 9.89
C PHE A 38 3.52 -20.20 10.56
N PHE A 39 2.46 -19.48 10.94
CA PHE A 39 1.26 -20.10 11.51
C PHE A 39 0.60 -21.08 10.54
N LEU A 40 0.54 -20.72 9.25
CA LEU A 40 -0.04 -21.57 8.22
C LEU A 40 0.72 -22.89 8.04
N VAL A 41 2.06 -22.85 8.04
CA VAL A 41 2.91 -24.02 7.83
C VAL A 41 2.92 -24.93 9.05
N GLU A 42 3.08 -24.37 10.25
CA GLU A 42 3.25 -25.14 11.48
C GLU A 42 1.91 -25.62 12.08
N TYR A 43 0.87 -24.80 11.99
CA TYR A 43 -0.39 -25.02 12.71
C TYR A 43 -1.62 -24.99 11.82
N GLY A 44 -1.43 -24.88 10.49
CA GLY A 44 -2.50 -24.87 9.51
C GLY A 44 -3.33 -23.58 9.50
N LEU A 45 -4.28 -23.53 8.58
CA LEU A 45 -5.05 -22.31 8.27
C LEU A 45 -5.84 -21.73 9.45
N ARG A 46 -6.37 -22.59 10.35
CA ARG A 46 -7.18 -22.13 11.50
C ARG A 46 -6.38 -21.23 12.44
N SER A 47 -5.10 -21.54 12.64
CA SER A 47 -4.22 -20.78 13.53
C SER A 47 -3.98 -19.35 13.02
N VAL A 48 -3.92 -19.18 11.70
CA VAL A 48 -3.75 -17.86 11.05
C VAL A 48 -4.93 -16.96 11.42
N PHE A 49 -6.17 -17.46 11.29
CA PHE A 49 -7.36 -16.70 11.64
C PHE A 49 -7.45 -16.39 13.14
N LEU A 50 -7.09 -17.34 14.00
CA LEU A 50 -7.06 -17.12 15.45
C LEU A 50 -6.02 -16.06 15.84
N SER A 51 -4.82 -16.12 15.26
CA SER A 51 -3.77 -15.11 15.51
C SER A 51 -4.20 -13.72 15.05
N ALA A 52 -4.82 -13.61 13.87
CA ALA A 52 -5.35 -12.35 13.36
C ALA A 52 -6.44 -11.78 14.28
N ALA A 53 -7.37 -12.62 14.74
CA ALA A 53 -8.40 -12.22 15.71
C ALA A 53 -7.78 -11.69 17.01
N GLY A 54 -6.72 -12.34 17.52
CA GLY A 54 -5.96 -11.88 18.68
C GLY A 54 -5.33 -10.49 18.48
N PHE A 55 -4.70 -10.25 17.33
CA PHE A 55 -4.13 -8.93 17.00
C PHE A 55 -5.21 -7.84 16.91
N TYR A 56 -6.36 -8.13 16.29
CA TYR A 56 -7.48 -7.19 16.23
C TYR A 56 -8.07 -6.89 17.62
N ALA A 57 -8.23 -7.90 18.46
CA ALA A 57 -8.70 -7.71 19.83
C ALA A 57 -7.72 -6.85 20.64
N MET A 58 -6.42 -7.08 20.51
CA MET A 58 -5.39 -6.27 21.16
C MET A 58 -5.41 -4.82 20.67
N ALA A 59 -5.56 -4.60 19.35
CA ALA A 59 -5.69 -3.26 18.80
C ALA A 59 -6.95 -2.53 19.33
N LEU A 60 -8.08 -3.24 19.45
CA LEU A 60 -9.30 -2.69 20.03
C LEU A 60 -9.11 -2.32 21.51
N ILE A 61 -8.49 -3.18 22.31
CA ILE A 61 -8.21 -2.91 23.72
C ILE A 61 -7.31 -1.67 23.86
N LEU A 62 -6.24 -1.58 23.06
CA LEU A 62 -5.37 -0.40 23.04
C LEU A 62 -6.14 0.88 22.67
N PHE A 63 -7.00 0.80 21.65
CA PHE A 63 -7.83 1.94 21.25
C PHE A 63 -8.75 2.41 22.39
N LEU A 64 -9.37 1.47 23.11
CA LEU A 64 -10.23 1.76 24.26
C LEU A 64 -9.46 2.36 25.45
N ILE A 65 -8.25 1.84 25.75
CA ILE A 65 -7.39 2.34 26.83
C ILE A 65 -6.89 3.75 26.52
N LEU A 66 -6.45 3.99 25.28
CA LEU A 66 -5.87 5.27 24.87
C LEU A 66 -6.89 6.40 24.75
N LYS A 67 -8.20 6.10 24.87
CA LYS A 67 -9.31 7.08 24.81
C LYS A 67 -9.08 8.14 23.74
N ILE A 68 -8.75 7.71 22.52
CA ILE A 68 -8.44 8.61 21.41
C ILE A 68 -9.71 9.41 21.12
N SER A 69 -9.80 10.61 21.68
CA SER A 69 -10.92 11.51 21.44
C SER A 69 -10.77 12.06 20.02
N PRO A 70 -11.79 11.93 19.15
CA PRO A 70 -11.77 12.66 17.90
C PRO A 70 -11.71 14.14 18.23
N LEU A 71 -10.72 14.86 17.68
CA LEU A 71 -10.78 16.31 17.66
C LEU A 71 -12.01 16.67 16.82
N GLN A 72 -13.10 17.05 17.48
CA GLN A 72 -14.26 17.61 16.83
C GLN A 72 -13.86 19.00 16.32
N LYS A 73 -13.29 19.07 15.11
CA LYS A 73 -13.48 20.25 14.28
C LYS A 73 -14.93 20.21 13.84
N GLU A 74 -15.73 21.17 14.30
CA GLU A 74 -17.05 21.41 13.73
C GLU A 74 -16.89 21.54 12.20
N ARG A 75 -17.36 20.55 11.47
CA ARG A 75 -17.44 20.62 10.01
C ARG A 75 -18.74 21.34 9.69
N ASP A 76 -18.64 22.67 9.58
CA ASP A 76 -19.71 23.45 8.99
C ASP A 76 -19.97 22.96 7.57
N GLY A 77 -21.22 22.59 7.30
CA GLY A 77 -21.70 22.27 5.96
C GLY A 77 -21.46 20.81 5.53
N LEU A 78 -22.38 19.92 5.91
CA LEU A 78 -22.55 18.69 5.16
C LEU A 78 -23.02 19.06 3.75
N ASP A 79 -22.11 19.02 2.77
CA ASP A 79 -22.43 19.36 1.40
C ASP A 79 -23.45 18.35 0.85
N LYS A 80 -24.71 18.79 0.72
CA LYS A 80 -25.86 17.89 0.49
C LYS A 80 -25.88 17.29 -0.92
N HIS A 81 -24.95 17.71 -1.79
CA HIS A 81 -24.92 17.32 -3.19
C HIS A 81 -23.74 16.41 -3.53
N ILE A 82 -23.67 15.25 -2.86
CA ILE A 82 -22.66 14.20 -3.10
C ILE A 82 -22.52 13.86 -4.59
N LEU A 83 -23.63 13.76 -5.31
CA LEU A 83 -23.65 13.47 -6.74
C LEU A 83 -23.05 14.61 -7.59
N LEU A 84 -23.34 15.88 -7.26
CA LEU A 84 -22.71 17.00 -7.96
C LEU A 84 -21.21 17.02 -7.70
N ASN A 85 -20.79 16.79 -6.46
CA ASN A 85 -19.37 16.76 -6.10
C ASN A 85 -18.64 15.63 -6.82
N LEU A 86 -19.28 14.47 -7.00
CA LEU A 86 -18.75 13.38 -7.82
C LEU A 86 -18.62 13.79 -9.30
N ILE A 87 -19.62 14.47 -9.87
CA ILE A 87 -19.59 14.94 -11.26
C ILE A 87 -18.51 16.02 -11.45
N TYR A 88 -18.38 16.97 -10.52
CA TYR A 88 -17.32 17.98 -10.54
C TYR A 88 -15.94 17.35 -10.47
N PHE A 89 -15.77 16.39 -9.55
CA PHE A 89 -14.56 15.63 -9.41
C PHE A 89 -14.19 14.86 -10.70
N VAL A 90 -15.17 14.20 -11.32
CA VAL A 90 -14.96 13.49 -12.60
C VAL A 90 -14.73 14.44 -13.76
N LYS A 91 -15.16 15.71 -13.71
CA LYS A 91 -14.91 16.70 -14.79
C LYS A 91 -13.55 17.40 -14.67
N ASP A 92 -12.94 17.40 -13.49
CA ASP A 92 -11.66 18.06 -13.26
C ASP A 92 -10.48 17.25 -13.84
N LYS A 93 -9.97 17.69 -14.99
CA LYS A 93 -8.83 17.05 -15.67
C LYS A 93 -7.55 17.04 -14.83
N THR A 94 -7.40 17.96 -13.86
CA THR A 94 -6.23 17.99 -12.98
C THR A 94 -6.26 16.86 -11.95
N LEU A 95 -7.46 16.39 -11.59
CA LEU A 95 -7.67 15.28 -10.65
C LEU A 95 -7.80 13.94 -11.38
N GLN A 96 -8.38 13.91 -12.58
CA GLN A 96 -8.56 12.67 -13.35
C GLN A 96 -7.26 11.88 -13.55
N LEU A 97 -6.16 12.54 -13.94
CA LEU A 97 -4.91 11.86 -14.27
C LEU A 97 -4.26 11.18 -13.04
N PRO A 98 -4.03 11.86 -11.90
CA PRO A 98 -3.56 11.22 -10.67
C PRO A 98 -4.43 10.03 -10.23
N TYR A 99 -5.76 10.16 -10.35
CA TYR A 99 -6.68 9.11 -9.96
C TYR A 99 -6.65 7.92 -10.92
N LEU A 100 -6.56 8.15 -12.23
CA LEU A 100 -6.42 7.08 -13.21
C LEU A 100 -5.11 6.30 -13.01
N ILE A 101 -4.01 7.00 -12.75
CA ILE A 101 -2.74 6.38 -12.38
C ILE A 101 -2.90 5.53 -11.12
N SER A 102 -3.57 6.08 -10.10
CA SER A 102 -3.81 5.38 -8.83
C SER A 102 -4.67 4.12 -9.02
N MET A 103 -5.74 4.21 -9.82
CA MET A 103 -6.56 3.05 -10.19
C MET A 103 -5.75 1.97 -10.89
N GLY A 104 -4.92 2.34 -11.88
CA GLY A 104 -4.04 1.41 -12.57
C GLY A 104 -3.08 0.70 -11.61
N LEU A 105 -2.49 1.44 -10.66
CA LEU A 105 -1.64 0.86 -9.61
C LEU A 105 -2.41 -0.12 -8.70
N GLN A 106 -3.66 0.18 -8.36
CA GLN A 106 -4.48 -0.72 -7.55
C GLN A 106 -4.85 -2.01 -8.30
N VAL A 107 -5.18 -1.90 -9.59
CA VAL A 107 -5.41 -3.08 -10.45
C VAL A 107 -4.14 -3.93 -10.55
N TRP A 108 -2.98 -3.29 -10.71
CA TRP A 108 -1.69 -3.96 -10.71
C TRP A 108 -1.42 -4.71 -9.40
N TRP A 109 -1.67 -4.08 -8.24
CA TRP A 109 -1.55 -4.73 -6.95
C TRP A 109 -2.50 -5.92 -6.82
N GLY A 110 -3.76 -5.78 -7.23
CA GLY A 110 -4.72 -6.89 -7.26
C GLY A 110 -4.20 -8.05 -8.11
N PHE A 111 -3.62 -7.76 -9.28
CA PHE A 111 -3.02 -8.79 -10.12
C PHE A 111 -1.87 -9.52 -9.41
N VAL A 112 -0.94 -8.78 -8.82
CA VAL A 112 0.21 -9.31 -8.06
C VAL A 112 -0.26 -10.21 -6.92
N TYR A 113 -1.22 -9.77 -6.10
CA TYR A 113 -1.69 -10.51 -4.93
C TYR A 113 -2.57 -11.72 -5.25
N ILE A 114 -3.21 -11.74 -6.41
CA ILE A 114 -4.07 -12.87 -6.82
C ILE A 114 -3.26 -13.88 -7.64
N TYR A 115 -2.64 -13.43 -8.73
CA TYR A 115 -2.09 -14.34 -9.73
C TYR A 115 -0.70 -14.85 -9.36
N LEU A 116 0.15 -14.07 -8.68
CA LEU A 116 1.49 -14.56 -8.34
C LEU A 116 1.45 -15.66 -7.26
N PRO A 117 0.69 -15.54 -6.15
CA PRO A 117 0.48 -16.65 -5.23
C PRO A 117 -0.06 -17.91 -5.91
N LEU A 118 -1.07 -17.75 -6.79
CA LEU A 118 -1.65 -18.87 -7.54
C LEU A 118 -0.63 -19.53 -8.47
N PHE A 119 0.21 -18.74 -9.13
CA PHE A 119 1.29 -19.24 -9.99
C PHE A 119 2.32 -20.04 -9.19
N ILE A 120 2.75 -19.52 -8.04
CA ILE A 120 3.69 -20.19 -7.14
C ILE A 120 3.13 -21.54 -6.68
N ILE A 121 1.87 -21.58 -6.24
CA ILE A 121 1.22 -22.82 -5.81
C ILE A 121 1.08 -23.80 -6.99
N LYS A 122 0.69 -23.32 -8.18
CA LYS A 122 0.59 -24.16 -9.39
C LYS A 122 1.94 -24.72 -9.85
N ALA A 123 3.04 -24.03 -9.57
CA ALA A 123 4.39 -24.52 -9.80
C ALA A 123 4.82 -25.61 -8.79
N GLY A 124 3.95 -25.99 -7.86
CA GLY A 124 4.22 -27.02 -6.84
C GLY A 124 4.96 -26.51 -5.61
N LEU A 125 5.13 -25.18 -5.48
CA LEU A 125 5.80 -24.59 -4.32
C LEU A 125 4.86 -24.50 -3.11
N SER A 126 5.45 -24.54 -1.91
CA SER A 126 4.71 -24.55 -0.66
C SER A 126 4.04 -23.20 -0.34
N ASN A 127 2.99 -23.23 0.49
CA ASN A 127 2.34 -22.01 0.99
C ASN A 127 3.32 -21.09 1.76
N GLY A 128 4.35 -21.64 2.41
CA GLY A 128 5.40 -20.84 3.03
C GLY A 128 6.18 -20.00 2.01
N THR A 129 6.39 -20.53 0.81
CA THR A 129 7.05 -19.81 -0.29
C THR A 129 6.22 -18.61 -0.75
N VAL A 130 4.89 -18.76 -0.81
CA VAL A 130 3.97 -17.64 -1.10
C VAL A 130 4.10 -16.53 -0.06
N SER A 131 4.12 -16.88 1.23
CA SER A 131 4.29 -15.92 2.32
C SER A 131 5.61 -15.17 2.27
N VAL A 132 6.71 -15.88 2.00
CA VAL A 132 8.04 -15.26 1.82
C VAL A 132 8.06 -14.35 0.58
N PHE A 133 7.49 -14.81 -0.53
CA PHE A 133 7.42 -14.03 -1.75
C PHE A 133 6.68 -12.70 -1.54
N ILE A 134 5.49 -12.74 -0.93
CA ILE A 134 4.72 -11.53 -0.63
C ILE A 134 5.51 -10.58 0.28
N ALA A 135 6.22 -11.09 1.28
CA ALA A 135 7.05 -10.26 2.15
C ALA A 135 8.20 -9.59 1.37
N VAL A 136 8.91 -10.35 0.53
CA VAL A 136 10.03 -9.84 -0.27
C VAL A 136 9.58 -8.77 -1.27
N LEU A 137 8.35 -8.84 -1.82
CA LEU A 137 7.80 -7.81 -2.71
C LEU A 137 7.78 -6.41 -2.08
N VAL A 138 7.68 -6.32 -0.75
CA VAL A 138 7.59 -5.05 -0.03
C VAL A 138 8.97 -4.44 0.23
N ILE A 139 10.04 -5.25 0.23
CA ILE A 139 11.40 -4.78 0.54
C ILE A 139 11.86 -3.67 -0.43
N PRO A 140 11.76 -3.84 -1.77
CA PRO A 140 12.11 -2.76 -2.70
C PRO A 140 11.28 -1.50 -2.44
N LEU A 141 9.98 -1.63 -2.12
CA LEU A 141 9.14 -0.47 -1.83
C LEU A 141 9.66 0.31 -0.61
N ILE A 142 9.98 -0.37 0.50
CA ILE A 142 10.53 0.29 1.70
C ILE A 142 11.82 1.03 1.38
N ILE A 143 12.73 0.35 0.66
CA ILE A 143 14.03 0.92 0.29
C ILE A 143 13.81 2.14 -0.60
N PHE A 144 13.05 2.00 -1.68
CA PHE A 144 12.82 3.09 -2.63
C PHE A 144 11.98 4.22 -2.03
N GLU A 145 11.02 3.96 -1.17
CA GLU A 145 10.18 4.98 -0.54
C GLU A 145 11.02 5.92 0.31
N TYR A 146 11.97 5.40 1.09
CA TYR A 146 12.90 6.24 1.86
C TYR A 146 13.76 7.12 0.94
N PHE A 147 14.35 6.54 -0.13
CA PHE A 147 15.19 7.28 -1.06
C PHE A 147 14.40 8.33 -1.86
N VAL A 148 13.26 7.95 -2.40
CA VAL A 148 12.37 8.82 -3.18
C VAL A 148 11.79 9.91 -2.28
N GLY A 149 11.36 9.59 -1.05
CA GLY A 149 10.88 10.56 -0.08
C GLY A 149 11.90 11.67 0.16
N LYS A 150 13.13 11.31 0.55
CA LYS A 150 14.21 12.27 0.77
C LYS A 150 14.59 13.07 -0.48
N ALA A 151 14.59 12.43 -1.65
CA ALA A 151 14.95 13.10 -2.90
C ALA A 151 13.81 13.98 -3.44
N SER A 152 12.56 13.66 -3.13
CA SER A 152 11.37 14.45 -3.49
C SER A 152 11.29 15.78 -2.76
N GLU A 153 11.83 15.88 -1.54
CA GLU A 153 11.92 17.15 -0.79
C GLU A 153 12.74 18.21 -1.55
N LYS A 154 13.74 17.79 -2.34
CA LYS A 154 14.60 18.69 -3.11
C LYS A 154 14.15 18.89 -4.56
N LEU A 155 13.63 17.84 -5.19
CA LEU A 155 13.38 17.82 -6.64
C LEU A 155 11.89 17.97 -7.02
N GLY A 156 10.99 17.84 -6.04
CA GLY A 156 9.55 17.80 -6.24
C GLY A 156 9.05 16.47 -6.81
N PHE A 157 7.88 16.02 -6.37
CA PHE A 157 7.29 14.73 -6.76
C PHE A 157 7.07 14.54 -8.27
N ARG A 158 6.74 15.61 -9.00
CA ARG A 158 6.46 15.53 -10.45
C ARG A 158 7.60 14.93 -11.27
N LYS A 159 8.86 15.19 -10.90
CA LYS A 159 10.02 14.67 -11.63
C LYS A 159 10.17 13.15 -11.44
N PHE A 160 9.89 12.64 -10.25
CA PHE A 160 9.93 11.20 -9.96
C PHE A 160 8.94 10.41 -10.79
N PHE A 161 7.70 10.90 -10.92
CA PHE A 161 6.73 10.27 -11.81
C PHE A 161 7.23 10.24 -13.26
N LYS A 162 7.77 11.36 -13.78
CA LYS A 162 8.30 11.42 -15.14
C LYS A 162 9.42 10.41 -15.37
N TYR A 163 10.41 10.34 -14.46
CA TYR A 163 11.52 9.39 -14.58
C TYR A 163 11.07 7.93 -14.40
N GLY A 164 10.16 7.68 -13.46
CA GLY A 164 9.60 6.34 -13.23
C GLY A 164 8.85 5.81 -14.45
N PHE A 165 7.94 6.61 -15.03
CA PHE A 165 7.23 6.23 -16.26
C PHE A 165 8.16 6.08 -17.46
N PHE A 166 9.19 6.93 -17.57
CA PHE A 166 10.19 6.80 -18.63
C PHE A 166 10.98 5.50 -18.51
N LEU A 167 11.42 5.14 -17.30
CA LEU A 167 12.11 3.89 -17.03
C LEU A 167 11.20 2.67 -17.30
N LEU A 168 9.95 2.72 -16.86
CA LEU A 168 8.95 1.69 -17.15
C LEU A 168 8.77 1.51 -18.67
N SER A 169 8.68 2.61 -19.42
CA SER A 169 8.58 2.55 -20.89
C SER A 169 9.81 1.92 -21.53
N LEU A 170 11.02 2.21 -21.03
CA LEU A 170 12.26 1.59 -21.53
C LEU A 170 12.29 0.09 -21.22
N ILE A 171 11.88 -0.32 -20.02
CA ILE A 171 11.82 -1.74 -19.63
C ILE A 171 10.81 -2.47 -20.50
N SER A 172 9.61 -1.92 -20.70
CA SER A 172 8.60 -2.52 -21.59
C SER A 172 9.10 -2.65 -23.03
N LEU A 173 9.84 -1.64 -23.52
CA LEU A 173 10.44 -1.69 -24.85
C LEU A 173 11.56 -2.73 -24.92
N ALA A 174 12.40 -2.85 -23.89
CA ALA A 174 13.43 -3.87 -23.81
C ALA A 174 12.83 -5.28 -23.77
N LEU A 175 11.76 -5.48 -23.00
CA LEU A 175 11.03 -6.75 -22.91
C LEU A 175 10.44 -7.18 -24.27
N PHE A 176 10.00 -6.23 -25.10
CA PHE A 176 9.53 -6.53 -26.46
C PHE A 176 10.60 -7.18 -27.34
N PHE A 177 11.89 -6.87 -27.12
CA PHE A 177 12.99 -7.49 -27.87
C PHE A 177 13.43 -8.85 -27.29
N ILE A 178 12.98 -9.21 -26.08
CA ILE A 178 13.29 -10.50 -25.46
C ILE A 178 12.26 -11.53 -25.93
N ASN A 179 12.52 -12.12 -27.10
CA ASN A 179 11.66 -13.12 -27.74
C ASN A 179 11.77 -14.55 -27.14
N ASN A 180 12.48 -14.73 -26.02
CA ASN A 180 12.66 -16.06 -25.42
C ASN A 180 12.59 -16.00 -23.88
N ILE A 181 11.38 -16.18 -23.34
CA ILE A 181 11.14 -16.45 -21.91
C ILE A 181 10.72 -17.91 -21.70
N TYR A 182 10.66 -18.71 -22.77
CA TYR A 182 10.56 -20.17 -22.66
C TYR A 182 11.98 -20.75 -22.59
N PHE A 183 12.56 -20.80 -21.38
CA PHE A 183 13.57 -21.81 -21.11
C PHE A 183 12.84 -23.17 -21.13
N GLN A 184 13.16 -23.98 -22.15
CA GLN A 184 12.88 -25.42 -22.20
C GLN A 184 13.46 -26.14 -20.98
#